data_AF-A0A842TCQ5-F1
#
_entry.id   AF-A0A842TCQ5-F1
#
_cell.length_a   1.000
_cell.length_b   1.000
_cell.length_c   1.000
_cell.angle_alpha   90.00
_cell.angle_beta   90.00
_cell.angle_gamma   90.00
#
_symmetry.space_group_name_H-M   'P 1'
#
loop_
_entity.id
_entity.type
_entity.pdbx_description
1 polymer ?
#
loop_
_entity_poly.entity_id
_entity_poly.type
_entity_poly.pdbx_seq_one_letter_code
_entity_poly.pdbx_strand_id
1 'polypeptide(L)'
;MNIENIEYFKYLLKFLPLAAIGTIMHEFGHWLCAVFQGSRAIISYGFTHLIDPLTNEFQYFIFIIGGPISTWLTSIIGLLLLILYFRKRLSDQEYKMSGGHQISFFATLFCSRAVFNTSMWVVEKYLLNSGVGNSDEEKISVYLGWPPEILLFGGLIIVIIIILFSLFYLIPKSQRKLILITGIIGSLAGYVIWYYLLGPIILPVPS
;
A
#
# COMPACT_ATOMS: atom_id res chain seq x y z
N MET A 1 -28.05 -18.00 -3.53
CA MET A 1 -27.33 -16.72 -3.34
C MET A 1 -27.73 -15.80 -4.48
N ASN A 2 -28.23 -14.59 -4.21
CA ASN A 2 -28.64 -13.67 -5.29
C ASN A 2 -27.40 -13.15 -6.06
N ILE A 3 -27.55 -12.75 -7.32
CA ILE A 3 -26.46 -12.34 -8.23
C ILE A 3 -25.61 -11.21 -7.63
N GLU A 4 -26.26 -10.28 -6.93
CA GLU A 4 -25.59 -9.18 -6.23
C GLU A 4 -24.60 -9.72 -5.18
N ASN A 5 -25.03 -10.64 -4.32
CA ASN A 5 -24.18 -11.23 -3.27
C ASN A 5 -22.94 -11.96 -3.86
N ILE A 6 -23.07 -12.54 -5.06
CA ILE A 6 -21.95 -13.17 -5.76
C ILE A 6 -20.91 -12.14 -6.19
N GLU A 7 -21.32 -10.95 -6.67
CA GLU A 7 -20.38 -9.89 -7.05
C GLU A 7 -19.68 -9.27 -5.83
N TYR A 8 -20.38 -9.07 -4.71
CA TYR A 8 -19.77 -8.68 -3.43
C TYR A 8 -18.69 -9.66 -3.00
N PHE A 9 -19.01 -10.96 -3.02
CA PHE A 9 -18.07 -12.00 -2.65
C PHE A 9 -16.84 -12.03 -3.57
N LYS A 10 -17.03 -11.90 -4.89
CA LYS A 10 -15.91 -11.83 -5.85
C LYS A 10 -14.98 -10.63 -5.61
N TYR A 11 -15.52 -9.45 -5.32
CA TYR A 11 -14.70 -8.28 -5.03
C TYR A 11 -13.98 -8.41 -3.69
N LEU A 12 -14.67 -8.93 -2.67
CA LEU A 12 -14.05 -9.21 -1.37
C LEU A 12 -12.80 -10.10 -1.53
N LEU A 13 -12.93 -11.21 -2.27
CA LEU A 13 -11.80 -12.12 -2.53
C LEU A 13 -10.63 -11.46 -3.25
N LYS A 14 -10.87 -10.42 -4.06
CA LYS A 14 -9.80 -9.67 -4.74
C LYS A 14 -9.08 -8.69 -3.81
N PHE A 15 -9.78 -8.14 -2.82
CA PHE A 15 -9.19 -7.22 -1.85
C PHE A 15 -8.35 -7.93 -0.79
N LEU A 16 -8.73 -9.15 -0.37
CA LEU A 16 -8.00 -9.93 0.63
C LEU A 16 -6.49 -10.03 0.40
N PRO A 17 -5.99 -10.44 -0.78
CA PRO A 17 -4.56 -10.60 -1.01
C PRO A 17 -3.81 -9.26 -1.10
N LEU A 18 -4.48 -8.12 -1.27
CA LEU A 18 -3.81 -6.84 -1.50
C LEU A 18 -2.97 -6.41 -0.29
N ALA A 19 -3.40 -6.72 0.93
CA ALA A 19 -2.61 -6.42 2.13
C ALA A 19 -1.28 -7.19 2.13
N ALA A 20 -1.33 -8.49 1.77
CA ALA A 20 -0.15 -9.34 1.67
C ALA A 20 0.77 -8.89 0.54
N ILE A 21 0.23 -8.74 -0.67
CA ILE A 21 0.98 -8.30 -1.85
C ILE A 21 1.60 -6.93 -1.59
N GLY A 22 0.83 -5.97 -1.09
CA GLY A 22 1.32 -4.63 -0.79
C GLY A 22 2.45 -4.62 0.24
N THR A 23 2.38 -5.48 1.26
CA THR A 23 3.46 -5.62 2.26
C THR A 23 4.71 -6.22 1.63
N ILE A 24 4.59 -7.35 0.94
CA ILE A 24 5.73 -8.01 0.28
C ILE A 24 6.38 -7.07 -0.72
N MET A 25 5.59 -6.34 -1.50
CA MET A 25 6.11 -5.46 -2.54
C MET A 25 6.83 -4.24 -1.95
N HIS A 26 6.38 -3.74 -0.79
CA HIS A 26 7.07 -2.71 -0.02
C HIS A 26 8.41 -3.22 0.52
N GLU A 27 8.42 -4.38 1.19
CA GLU A 27 9.66 -5.00 1.68
C GLU A 27 10.63 -5.34 0.55
N PHE A 28 10.12 -5.73 -0.61
CA PHE A 28 10.93 -5.95 -1.80
C PHE A 28 11.66 -4.67 -2.24
N GLY A 29 11.06 -3.49 -2.06
CA GLY A 29 11.72 -2.21 -2.31
C GLY A 29 12.95 -2.00 -1.43
N HIS A 30 12.83 -2.27 -0.12
CA HIS A 30 13.96 -2.21 0.81
C HIS A 30 15.06 -3.22 0.45
N TRP A 31 14.66 -4.46 0.19
CA TRP A 31 15.57 -5.53 -0.20
C TRP A 31 16.35 -5.18 -1.47
N LEU A 32 15.65 -4.68 -2.49
CA LEU A 32 16.25 -4.30 -3.77
C LEU A 32 17.31 -3.20 -3.58
N CYS A 33 16.98 -2.17 -2.78
CA CYS A 33 17.91 -1.10 -2.43
C CYS A 33 19.12 -1.61 -1.64
N ALA A 34 18.96 -2.57 -0.71
CA ALA A 34 20.08 -3.17 0.02
C ALA A 34 21.03 -3.94 -0.94
N VAL A 35 20.46 -4.78 -1.81
CA VAL A 35 21.23 -5.61 -2.76
C VAL A 35 21.98 -4.74 -3.77
N PHE A 36 21.36 -3.68 -4.30
CA PHE A 36 22.05 -2.75 -5.21
C PHE A 36 23.25 -2.04 -4.57
N GLN A 37 23.24 -1.91 -3.24
CA GLN A 37 24.34 -1.32 -2.48
C GLN A 37 25.39 -2.35 -2.04
N GLY A 38 25.25 -3.61 -2.46
CA GLY A 38 26.17 -4.69 -2.14
C GLY A 38 25.97 -5.31 -0.75
N SER A 39 24.88 -4.97 -0.05
CA SER A 39 24.52 -5.60 1.23
C SER A 39 23.60 -6.81 0.98
N ARG A 40 23.73 -7.84 1.82
CA ARG A 40 22.77 -8.95 1.86
C ARG A 40 21.59 -8.58 2.75
N ALA A 41 20.38 -8.86 2.27
CA ALA A 41 19.15 -8.63 3.02
C ALA A 41 18.18 -9.81 2.89
N ILE A 42 17.36 -10.01 3.93
CA ILE A 42 16.30 -11.03 3.97
C ILE A 42 14.98 -10.34 4.24
N ILE A 43 13.99 -10.62 3.39
CA ILE A 43 12.60 -10.22 3.64
C ILE A 43 12.00 -11.18 4.65
N SER A 44 11.41 -10.63 5.70
CA SER A 44 10.65 -11.35 6.72
C SER A 44 9.27 -10.73 6.88
N TYR A 45 8.50 -11.26 7.81
CA TYR A 45 7.18 -10.77 8.14
C TYR A 45 7.17 -9.28 8.53
N GLY A 46 6.77 -8.44 7.58
CA GLY A 46 6.59 -7.00 7.78
C GLY A 46 7.87 -6.17 7.88
N PHE A 47 9.04 -6.79 7.66
CA PHE A 47 10.33 -6.14 7.77
C PHE A 47 11.38 -6.77 6.85
N THR A 48 12.32 -5.95 6.42
CA THR A 48 13.53 -6.38 5.71
C THR A 48 14.75 -6.27 6.62
N HIS A 49 15.40 -7.39 6.91
CA HIS A 49 16.59 -7.44 7.75
C HIS A 49 17.85 -7.31 6.90
N LEU A 50 18.72 -6.38 7.28
CA LEU A 50 20.08 -6.28 6.75
C LEU A 50 20.94 -7.32 7.46
N ILE A 51 21.59 -8.21 6.70
CA ILE A 51 22.57 -9.16 7.23
C ILE A 51 23.92 -8.45 7.38
N ASP A 52 24.28 -7.65 6.38
CA ASP A 52 25.50 -6.85 6.40
C ASP A 52 25.13 -5.38 6.66
N PRO A 53 25.73 -4.74 7.67
CA PRO A 53 25.40 -3.36 7.99
C PRO A 53 25.76 -2.43 6.83
N LEU A 54 24.88 -1.47 6.56
CA LEU A 54 25.19 -0.38 5.64
C LEU A 54 26.25 0.52 6.28
N THR A 55 27.20 0.99 5.47
CA THR A 55 28.44 1.61 5.95
C THR A 55 28.31 3.08 6.29
N ASN A 56 27.26 3.74 5.81
CA ASN A 56 27.02 5.17 6.04
C ASN A 56 25.53 5.53 6.00
N GLU A 57 25.22 6.74 6.49
CA GLU A 57 23.85 7.25 6.61
C GLU A 57 23.13 7.37 5.27
N PHE A 58 23.84 7.74 4.20
CA PHE A 58 23.25 7.85 2.86
C PHE A 58 22.80 6.49 2.34
N GLN A 59 23.58 5.43 2.60
CA GLN A 59 23.18 4.07 2.23
C GLN A 59 21.92 3.62 2.99
N TYR A 60 21.87 3.92 4.29
CA TYR A 60 20.70 3.65 5.11
C TYR A 60 19.47 4.43 4.65
N PHE A 61 19.64 5.68 4.24
CA PHE A 61 18.58 6.48 3.63
C PHE A 61 18.05 5.84 2.34
N ILE A 62 18.93 5.41 1.42
CA ILE A 62 18.53 4.70 0.19
C ILE A 62 17.74 3.43 0.52
N PHE A 63 18.16 2.70 1.56
CA PHE A 63 17.44 1.51 2.03
C PHE A 63 16.03 1.86 2.51
N ILE A 64 15.88 2.87 3.37
CA ILE A 64 14.57 3.27 3.90
C ILE A 64 13.64 3.76 2.80
N ILE A 65 14.11 4.57 1.83
CA ILE A 65 13.24 5.08 0.76
C ILE A 65 12.74 3.99 -0.19
N GLY A 66 13.41 2.83 -0.26
CA GLY A 66 13.08 1.75 -1.19
C GLY A 66 11.64 1.26 -1.07
N GLY A 67 11.16 1.03 0.17
CA GLY A 67 9.78 0.60 0.43
C GLY A 67 8.74 1.63 -0.01
N PRO A 68 8.77 2.87 0.52
CA PRO A 68 7.86 3.93 0.08
C PRO A 68 7.92 4.19 -1.42
N ILE A 69 9.11 4.29 -2.03
CA ILE A 69 9.24 4.52 -3.48
C ILE A 69 8.59 3.42 -4.28
N SER A 70 8.83 2.13 -3.96
CA SER A 70 8.20 1.02 -4.68
C SER A 70 6.67 1.09 -4.62
N THR A 71 6.13 1.43 -3.45
CA THR A 71 4.69 1.55 -3.21
C THR A 71 4.08 2.69 -4.03
N TRP A 72 4.72 3.86 -4.03
CA TRP A 72 4.29 5.02 -4.80
C TRP A 72 4.41 4.79 -6.31
N LEU A 73 5.49 4.16 -6.78
CA LEU A 73 5.65 3.82 -8.19
C LEU A 73 4.55 2.89 -8.70
N THR A 74 4.24 1.82 -7.96
CA THR A 74 3.14 0.91 -8.31
C THR A 74 1.79 1.63 -8.33
N SER A 75 1.54 2.52 -7.36
CA SER A 75 0.34 3.35 -7.34
C SER A 75 0.23 4.28 -8.54
N ILE A 76 1.33 4.92 -8.93
CA ILE A 76 1.35 5.84 -10.08
C ILE A 76 1.11 5.06 -11.38
N ILE A 77 1.78 3.92 -11.57
CA ILE A 77 1.57 3.06 -12.74
C ILE A 77 0.11 2.60 -12.79
N GLY A 78 -0.46 2.16 -11.65
CA GLY A 78 -1.86 1.79 -11.52
C GLY A 78 -2.79 2.92 -11.94
N LEU A 79 -2.55 4.15 -11.45
CA LEU A 79 -3.37 5.32 -11.75
C LEU A 79 -3.29 5.70 -13.24
N LEU A 80 -2.10 5.67 -13.83
CA LEU A 80 -1.92 5.96 -15.25
C LEU A 80 -2.66 4.94 -16.12
N LEU A 81 -2.53 3.64 -15.84
CA LEU A 81 -3.26 2.59 -16.54
C LEU A 81 -4.77 2.73 -16.35
N LEU A 82 -5.21 3.06 -15.14
CA LEU A 82 -6.62 3.30 -14.80
C LEU A 82 -7.21 4.43 -15.66
N ILE A 83 -6.49 5.55 -15.79
CA ILE A 83 -6.87 6.67 -16.65
C ILE A 83 -6.93 6.24 -18.13
N LEU A 84 -5.97 5.46 -18.61
CA LEU A 84 -5.95 4.97 -19.99
C LEU A 84 -7.14 4.03 -20.29
N TYR A 85 -7.50 3.16 -19.35
CA TYR A 85 -8.67 2.29 -19.49
C TYR A 85 -9.98 3.08 -19.45
N PHE A 86 -10.08 4.08 -18.58
CA PHE A 86 -11.24 4.98 -18.53
C PHE A 86 -11.44 5.72 -19.85
N ARG A 87 -10.37 6.31 -20.41
CA ARG A 87 -10.43 7.06 -21.69
C ARG A 87 -10.93 6.19 -22.85
N LYS A 88 -10.53 4.92 -22.92
CA LYS A 88 -10.99 3.97 -23.95
C LYS A 88 -12.48 3.62 -23.83
N ARG A 89 -13.15 4.01 -22.75
CA ARG A 89 -14.51 3.57 -22.40
C ARG A 89 -15.53 4.70 -22.21
N LEU A 90 -15.12 5.95 -22.50
CA LEU A 90 -15.99 7.14 -22.44
C LEU A 90 -17.24 7.08 -23.35
N SER A 91 -17.31 6.13 -24.29
CA SER A 91 -18.44 5.99 -25.24
C SER A 91 -19.57 5.08 -24.74
N ASP A 92 -19.41 4.37 -23.61
CA ASP A 92 -20.27 3.24 -23.26
C ASP A 92 -21.03 3.51 -21.94
N GLN A 93 -22.34 3.79 -22.05
CA GLN A 93 -23.19 4.28 -20.94
C GLN A 93 -23.38 3.26 -19.80
N GLU A 94 -23.26 1.95 -20.08
CA GLU A 94 -23.39 0.86 -19.10
C GLU A 94 -22.07 0.11 -18.86
N TYR A 95 -20.95 0.83 -18.89
CA TYR A 95 -19.65 0.19 -18.80
C TYR A 95 -19.39 -0.51 -17.46
N LYS A 96 -19.09 -1.82 -17.52
CA LYS A 96 -18.55 -2.61 -16.41
C LYS A 96 -17.02 -2.66 -16.47
N MET A 97 -16.34 -2.37 -15.35
CA MET A 97 -14.88 -2.51 -15.23
C MET A 97 -14.39 -3.87 -15.72
N SER A 98 -13.52 -3.87 -16.73
CA SER A 98 -12.81 -5.06 -17.21
C SER A 98 -11.77 -5.52 -16.18
N GLY A 99 -11.24 -6.75 -16.35
CA GLY A 99 -10.18 -7.27 -15.46
C GLY A 99 -8.95 -6.35 -15.38
N GLY A 100 -8.47 -5.85 -16.52
CA GLY A 100 -7.34 -4.91 -16.55
C GLY A 100 -7.65 -3.56 -15.87
N HIS A 101 -8.88 -3.07 -15.99
CA HIS A 101 -9.33 -1.88 -15.29
C HIS A 101 -9.33 -2.13 -13.76
N GLN A 102 -9.82 -3.28 -13.30
CA GLN A 102 -9.81 -3.65 -11.88
C GLN A 102 -8.39 -3.80 -11.34
N ILE A 103 -7.49 -4.48 -12.06
CA ILE A 103 -6.07 -4.60 -11.68
C ILE A 103 -5.43 -3.22 -11.55
N SER A 104 -5.68 -2.33 -12.51
CA SER A 104 -5.14 -0.96 -12.47
C SER A 104 -5.66 -0.20 -11.26
N PHE A 105 -6.95 -0.33 -10.94
CA PHE A 105 -7.53 0.25 -9.74
C PHE A 105 -6.90 -0.31 -8.46
N PHE A 106 -6.73 -1.62 -8.34
CA PHE A 106 -6.08 -2.22 -7.17
C PHE A 106 -4.61 -1.78 -7.04
N ALA A 107 -3.87 -1.67 -8.15
CA ALA A 107 -2.51 -1.14 -8.16
C ALA A 107 -2.48 0.32 -7.66
N THR A 108 -3.43 1.16 -8.07
CA THR A 108 -3.58 2.54 -7.56
C THR A 108 -3.74 2.57 -6.03
N LEU A 109 -4.38 1.56 -5.44
CA LEU A 109 -4.60 1.52 -3.99
C LEU A 109 -3.33 1.20 -3.19
N PHE A 110 -2.18 0.90 -3.81
CA PHE A 110 -0.96 0.62 -3.06
C PHE A 110 -0.50 1.81 -2.21
N CYS A 111 -0.75 3.04 -2.66
CA CYS A 111 -0.48 4.23 -1.85
C CYS A 111 -1.31 4.31 -0.55
N SER A 112 -2.36 3.50 -0.38
CA SER A 112 -3.13 3.42 0.87
C SER A 112 -2.31 3.02 2.10
N ARG A 113 -1.07 2.51 1.93
CA ARG A 113 -0.12 2.36 3.03
C ARG A 113 0.12 3.68 3.79
N ALA A 114 0.11 4.84 3.14
CA ALA A 114 0.26 6.11 3.85
C ALA A 114 -0.90 6.37 4.83
N VAL A 115 -2.11 5.90 4.51
CA VAL A 115 -3.27 5.95 5.43
C VAL A 115 -3.00 5.07 6.64
N PHE A 116 -2.53 3.84 6.41
CA PHE A 116 -2.19 2.91 7.49
C PHE A 116 -1.07 3.47 8.38
N ASN A 117 0.05 3.89 7.79
CA ASN A 117 1.21 4.42 8.53
C ASN A 117 0.84 5.66 9.36
N THR A 118 0.08 6.59 8.78
CA THR A 118 -0.38 7.77 9.53
C THR A 118 -1.35 7.39 10.66
N SER A 119 -2.24 6.42 10.42
CA SER A 119 -3.18 5.95 11.44
C SER A 119 -2.43 5.28 12.61
N MET A 120 -1.47 4.41 12.30
CA MET A 120 -0.65 3.74 13.31
C MET A 120 0.19 4.74 14.10
N TRP A 121 0.79 5.73 13.43
CA TRP A 121 1.53 6.79 14.10
C TRP A 121 0.65 7.59 15.07
N VAL A 122 -0.57 7.94 14.69
CA VAL A 122 -1.53 8.63 15.58
C VAL A 122 -1.86 7.76 16.80
N VAL A 123 -2.11 6.47 16.60
CA VAL A 123 -2.40 5.52 17.68
C VAL A 123 -1.20 5.40 18.62
N GLU A 124 -0.01 5.16 18.09
CA GLU A 124 1.23 5.01 18.86
C GLU A 124 1.55 6.26 19.67
N LYS A 125 1.47 7.43 19.05
CA LYS A 125 1.82 8.69 19.68
C LYS A 125 0.81 9.12 20.73
N TYR A 126 -0.49 9.08 20.43
CA TYR A 126 -1.52 9.68 21.30
C TYR A 126 -2.25 8.68 22.18
N LEU A 127 -2.34 7.41 21.79
CA LEU A 127 -3.05 6.40 22.58
C LEU A 127 -2.09 5.53 23.39
N LEU A 128 -0.89 5.24 22.85
CA LEU A 128 0.08 4.34 23.49
C LEU A 128 1.26 5.08 24.15
N ASN A 129 1.42 6.39 23.91
CA ASN A 129 2.52 7.22 24.43
C ASN A 129 3.92 6.63 24.13
N SER A 130 4.11 5.94 23.01
CA SER A 130 5.39 5.28 22.67
C SER A 130 6.47 6.24 22.14
N GLY A 131 6.19 7.56 22.09
CA GLY A 131 7.18 8.63 21.90
C GLY A 131 7.73 8.81 20.49
N VAL A 132 7.98 7.72 19.74
CA VAL A 132 8.57 7.77 18.39
C VAL A 132 7.87 6.73 17.52
N GLY A 133 7.35 7.14 16.36
CA GLY A 133 6.83 6.19 15.39
C GLY A 133 7.99 5.58 14.60
N ASN A 134 7.81 4.33 14.18
CA ASN A 134 8.89 3.57 13.54
C ASN A 134 8.69 3.43 12.02
N SER A 135 7.87 4.30 11.42
CA SER A 135 7.55 4.23 9.99
C SER A 135 8.69 4.77 9.12
N ASP A 136 8.73 4.32 7.87
CA ASP A 136 9.76 4.77 6.93
C ASP A 136 9.58 6.25 6.57
N GLU A 137 8.35 6.73 6.41
CA GLU A 137 8.09 8.15 6.14
C GLU A 137 8.58 9.08 7.27
N GLU A 138 8.48 8.62 8.52
CA GLU A 138 9.01 9.35 9.68
C GLU A 138 10.54 9.42 9.62
N LYS A 139 11.19 8.27 9.41
CA LYS A 139 12.66 8.17 9.28
C LYS A 139 13.19 9.03 8.14
N ILE A 140 12.49 9.05 7.00
CA ILE A 140 12.83 9.89 5.84
C ILE A 140 12.71 11.36 6.21
N SER A 141 11.64 11.77 6.89
CA SER A 141 11.43 13.16 7.30
C SER A 141 12.56 13.63 8.23
N VAL A 142 12.91 12.82 9.22
CA VAL A 142 14.00 13.11 10.17
C VAL A 142 15.35 13.21 9.46
N TYR A 143 15.66 12.29 8.54
CA TYR A 143 16.89 12.34 7.75
C TYR A 143 17.00 13.64 6.93
N LEU A 144 15.87 14.14 6.39
CA LEU A 144 15.82 15.39 5.63
C LEU A 144 15.81 16.65 6.51
N GLY A 145 15.84 16.50 7.83
CA GLY A 145 15.75 17.62 8.79
C GLY A 145 14.36 18.25 8.85
N TRP A 146 13.32 17.51 8.44
CA TRP A 146 11.93 17.96 8.49
C TRP A 146 11.20 17.45 9.73
N PRO A 147 10.06 18.07 10.11
CA PRO A 147 9.19 17.53 11.15
C PRO A 147 8.78 16.07 10.84
N PRO A 148 8.84 15.14 11.81
CA PRO A 148 8.57 13.71 11.62
C PRO A 148 7.23 13.42 10.92
N GLU A 149 6.24 14.26 11.17
CA GLU A 149 4.88 14.12 10.67
C GLU A 149 4.64 14.62 9.23
N ILE A 150 5.61 15.31 8.61
CA ILE A 150 5.36 16.02 7.35
C ILE A 150 5.04 15.06 6.19
N LEU A 151 5.79 13.97 6.06
CA LEU A 151 5.56 12.99 4.99
C LEU A 151 4.37 12.08 5.29
N LEU A 152 4.08 11.83 6.57
CA LEU A 152 2.88 11.10 6.98
C LEU A 152 1.61 11.85 6.56
N PHE A 153 1.44 13.09 7.03
CA PHE A 153 0.24 13.87 6.71
C PHE A 153 0.21 14.33 5.25
N GLY A 154 1.36 14.68 4.67
CA GLY A 154 1.45 15.00 3.24
C GLY A 154 1.05 13.82 2.36
N GLY A 155 1.56 12.64 2.68
CA GLY A 155 1.17 11.38 2.01
C GLY A 155 -0.31 11.08 2.17
N LEU A 156 -0.86 11.19 3.39
CA LEU A 156 -2.28 10.99 3.66
C LEU A 156 -3.18 11.87 2.78
N ILE A 157 -2.87 13.17 2.68
CA ILE A 157 -3.66 14.12 1.87
C ILE A 157 -3.63 13.71 0.40
N ILE A 158 -2.45 13.40 -0.15
CA ILE A 158 -2.29 12.99 -1.55
C ILE A 158 -3.09 11.71 -1.82
N VAL A 159 -3.02 10.73 -0.91
CA VAL A 159 -3.73 9.46 -1.06
C VAL A 159 -5.25 9.63 -1.02
N ILE A 160 -5.77 10.47 -0.13
CA ILE A 160 -7.20 10.80 -0.10
C ILE A 160 -7.62 11.38 -1.46
N ILE A 161 -6.85 12.32 -2.02
CA ILE A 161 -7.12 12.90 -3.33
C ILE A 161 -7.14 11.82 -4.42
N ILE A 162 -6.13 10.94 -4.45
CA ILE A 162 -6.02 9.85 -5.45
C ILE A 162 -7.21 8.88 -5.34
N ILE A 163 -7.60 8.48 -4.12
CA ILE A 163 -8.71 7.55 -3.89
C ILE A 163 -10.03 8.21 -4.30
N LEU A 164 -10.29 9.45 -3.89
CA LEU A 164 -11.51 10.18 -4.25
C LEU A 164 -11.59 10.39 -5.76
N PHE A 165 -10.50 10.81 -6.40
CA PHE A 165 -10.44 10.96 -7.85
C PHE A 165 -10.73 9.63 -8.57
N SER A 166 -10.09 8.55 -8.14
CA SER A 166 -10.30 7.23 -8.73
C SER A 166 -11.74 6.74 -8.57
N LEU A 167 -12.32 6.85 -7.37
CA LEU A 167 -13.69 6.42 -7.08
C LEU A 167 -14.76 7.25 -7.80
N PHE A 168 -14.63 8.58 -7.78
CA PHE A 168 -15.68 9.46 -8.28
C PHE A 168 -15.55 9.82 -9.76
N TYR A 169 -14.35 9.71 -10.33
CA TYR A 169 -14.11 10.08 -11.73
C TYR A 169 -13.84 8.87 -12.62
N LEU A 170 -13.01 7.92 -12.18
CA LEU A 170 -12.55 6.81 -13.03
C LEU A 170 -13.43 5.56 -12.93
N ILE A 171 -14.16 5.38 -11.82
CA ILE A 171 -15.01 4.22 -11.57
C ILE A 171 -16.48 4.48 -11.94
N PRO A 172 -17.15 3.53 -12.63
CA PRO A 172 -18.59 3.61 -12.94
C PRO A 172 -19.47 3.74 -11.70
N LYS A 173 -20.47 4.63 -11.74
CA LYS A 173 -21.39 4.91 -10.62
C LYS A 173 -22.03 3.65 -10.04
N SER A 174 -22.41 2.69 -10.89
CA SER A 174 -23.02 1.41 -10.50
C SER A 174 -22.12 0.52 -9.63
N GLN A 175 -20.80 0.69 -9.68
CA GLN A 175 -19.84 -0.15 -8.94
C GLN A 175 -19.22 0.52 -7.71
N ARG A 176 -19.44 1.83 -7.51
CA ARG A 176 -18.80 2.57 -6.42
C ARG A 176 -19.17 2.03 -5.05
N LYS A 177 -20.45 1.75 -4.81
CA LYS A 177 -20.94 1.19 -3.54
C LYS A 177 -20.33 -0.19 -3.26
N LEU A 178 -20.33 -1.06 -4.28
CA LEU A 178 -19.72 -2.38 -4.23
C LEU A 178 -18.24 -2.30 -3.85
N ILE A 179 -17.47 -1.47 -4.55
CA ILE A 179 -16.03 -1.26 -4.31
C ILE A 179 -15.77 -0.66 -2.93
N LEU A 180 -16.56 0.32 -2.50
CA LEU A 180 -16.37 0.95 -1.18
C LEU A 180 -16.58 -0.05 -0.04
N ILE A 181 -17.69 -0.79 -0.07
CA ILE A 181 -18.03 -1.76 0.99
C ILE A 181 -17.02 -2.91 1.00
N THR A 182 -16.76 -3.51 -0.16
CA THR A 182 -15.82 -4.64 -0.26
C THR A 182 -14.37 -4.22 -0.04
N GLY A 183 -14.01 -2.99 -0.39
CA GLY A 183 -12.70 -2.43 -0.14
C GLY A 183 -12.42 -2.27 1.35
N ILE A 184 -13.35 -1.68 2.10
CA ILE A 184 -13.21 -1.53 3.56
C ILE A 184 -13.17 -2.90 4.24
N ILE A 185 -14.17 -3.76 4.01
CA ILE A 185 -14.25 -5.06 4.67
C ILE A 185 -13.09 -5.97 4.26
N GLY A 186 -12.77 -6.00 2.97
CA GLY A 186 -11.73 -6.86 2.40
C GLY A 186 -10.32 -6.43 2.79
N SER A 187 -10.04 -5.12 2.89
CA SER A 187 -8.74 -4.64 3.37
C SER A 187 -8.52 -4.92 4.85
N LEU A 188 -9.55 -4.73 5.69
CA LEU A 188 -9.48 -5.07 7.12
C LEU A 188 -9.30 -6.58 7.33
N ALA A 189 -10.12 -7.39 6.66
CA ALA A 189 -10.01 -8.84 6.73
C ALA A 189 -8.66 -9.33 6.18
N GLY A 190 -8.21 -8.77 5.05
CA GLY A 190 -6.92 -9.06 4.45
C GLY A 190 -5.75 -8.70 5.36
N TYR A 191 -5.82 -7.54 6.02
CA TYR A 191 -4.85 -7.13 7.04
C TYR A 191 -4.81 -8.14 8.20
N VAL A 192 -5.96 -8.50 8.77
CA VAL A 192 -6.01 -9.45 9.89
C VAL A 192 -5.45 -10.82 9.48
N ILE A 193 -5.88 -11.34 8.34
CA ILE A 193 -5.42 -12.64 7.83
C ILE A 193 -3.92 -12.61 7.55
N TRP A 194 -3.42 -11.57 6.91
CA TRP A 194 -2.00 -11.46 6.60
C TRP A 194 -1.16 -11.28 7.86
N TYR A 195 -1.53 -10.33 8.72
CA TYR A 195 -0.71 -10.00 9.87
C TYR A 195 -0.78 -11.08 10.96
N TYR A 196 -1.96 -11.58 11.32
CA TYR A 196 -2.07 -12.48 12.48
C TYR A 196 -2.00 -13.97 12.13
N LEU A 197 -2.12 -14.34 10.85
CA LEU A 197 -2.16 -15.75 10.45
C LEU A 197 -1.08 -16.10 9.43
N LEU A 198 -1.16 -15.57 8.21
CA LEU A 198 -0.36 -16.07 7.09
C LEU A 198 1.07 -15.54 7.06
N GLY A 199 1.25 -14.26 7.34
CA GLY A 199 2.55 -13.58 7.22
C GLY A 199 3.64 -14.23 8.08
N PRO A 200 3.42 -14.45 9.40
CA PRO A 200 4.41 -15.08 10.27
C PRO A 200 4.75 -16.53 9.87
N ILE A 201 3.81 -17.24 9.23
CA ILE A 201 4.00 -18.63 8.77
C ILE A 201 4.79 -18.66 7.46
N ILE A 202 4.47 -17.77 6.52
CA ILE A 202 5.05 -17.76 5.17
C ILE A 202 6.44 -17.09 5.16
N LEU A 203 6.62 -16.03 5.94
CA LEU A 203 7.86 -15.24 6.03
C LEU A 203 8.33 -15.15 7.49
N PRO A 204 8.79 -16.26 8.09
CA PRO A 204 9.21 -16.25 9.49
C PRO A 204 10.40 -15.30 9.70
N VAL A 205 10.45 -14.69 10.88
CA VAL A 205 11.59 -13.87 11.31
C VAL A 205 12.80 -14.80 11.48
N PRO A 206 13.94 -14.53 10.82
CA PRO A 206 15.15 -15.33 10.99
C PRO A 206 15.64 -15.24 12.45
N SER A 207 15.86 -16.40 13.07
CA SER A 207 16.40 -16.57 14.43
C SER A 207 17.92 -16.45 14.47
#